data_AF-A0A803NV58-F1
#
_entry.id   AF-A0A803NV58-F1
#
_cell.length_a   1.000
_cell.length_b   1.000
_cell.length_c   1.000
_cell.angle_alpha   90.00
_cell.angle_beta   90.00
_cell.angle_gamma   90.00
#
_symmetry.space_group_name_H-M   'P 1'
#
loop_
_entity.id
_entity.type
_entity.pdbx_description
1 polymer ?
#
loop_
_entity_poly.entity_id
_entity_poly.type
_entity_poly.pdbx_seq_one_letter_code
_entity_poly.pdbx_strand_id
1 'polypeptide(L)'
;MNPSDSYGAMEVQYIRRHHKHQPRDNQCTSALVKHIKAPVQLVWSLVRRFDQPQKYKPFVSRCIVKGDLGIGSVREVNVKSGLPATTSTERLELLDDEEHILGIKIVGGDHRLKVYTTFLCFST
;
A
#
# COMPACT_ATOMS: atom_id res chain seq x y z
N MET A 1 -6.56 -2.10 -24.13
CA MET A 1 -6.19 -3.46 -23.68
C MET A 1 -7.06 -3.79 -22.49
N ASN A 2 -7.89 -4.83 -22.58
CA ASN A 2 -8.75 -5.22 -21.46
C ASN A 2 -7.87 -5.73 -20.30
N PRO A 3 -8.05 -5.26 -19.05
CA PRO A 3 -7.24 -5.71 -17.92
C PRO A 3 -7.46 -7.19 -17.56
N SER A 4 -8.44 -7.85 -18.19
CA SER A 4 -8.87 -9.22 -17.92
C SER A 4 -7.86 -10.29 -18.32
N ASP A 5 -6.91 -9.97 -19.19
CA ASP A 5 -6.11 -11.01 -19.86
C ASP A 5 -4.80 -11.33 -19.11
N SER A 6 -4.51 -10.64 -18.00
CA SER A 6 -3.24 -10.75 -17.25
C SER A 6 -3.37 -11.31 -15.83
N TYR A 7 -4.58 -11.50 -15.30
CA TYR A 7 -4.80 -11.90 -13.90
C TYR A 7 -5.61 -13.19 -13.80
N GLY A 8 -5.21 -14.09 -12.92
CA GLY A 8 -5.95 -15.31 -12.61
C GLY A 8 -7.32 -15.03 -12.00
N ALA A 9 -8.27 -15.98 -12.10
CA ALA A 9 -9.65 -15.79 -11.65
C ALA A 9 -9.77 -15.36 -10.18
N MET A 10 -8.90 -15.89 -9.31
CA MET A 10 -8.84 -15.54 -7.89
C MET A 10 -8.37 -14.09 -7.69
N GLU A 11 -7.33 -13.66 -8.40
CA GLU A 11 -6.81 -12.30 -8.35
C GLU A 11 -7.86 -11.28 -8.81
N VAL A 12 -8.57 -11.58 -9.91
CA VAL A 12 -9.68 -10.76 -10.39
C VAL A 12 -10.76 -10.63 -9.33
N GLN A 13 -11.08 -11.71 -8.59
CA GLN A 13 -12.07 -11.68 -7.53
C GLN A 13 -11.60 -10.82 -6.33
N TYR A 14 -10.34 -10.95 -5.93
CA TYR A 14 -9.75 -10.14 -4.85
C TYR A 14 -9.67 -8.66 -5.21
N ILE A 15 -9.18 -8.34 -6.41
CA ILE A 15 -9.16 -6.96 -6.95
C ILE A 15 -10.59 -6.40 -6.97
N ARG A 16 -11.57 -7.18 -7.45
CA ARG A 16 -12.97 -6.75 -7.45
C ARG A 16 -13.56 -6.55 -6.06
N ARG A 17 -13.12 -7.28 -5.03
CA ARG A 17 -13.64 -7.12 -3.66
C ARG A 17 -13.03 -5.93 -2.94
N HIS A 18 -11.72 -5.75 -3.05
CA HIS A 18 -10.97 -4.82 -2.20
C HIS A 18 -10.43 -3.58 -2.93
N HIS A 19 -10.32 -3.61 -4.26
CA HIS A 19 -9.86 -2.50 -5.09
C HIS A 19 -11.00 -1.83 -5.89
N LYS A 20 -12.18 -1.67 -5.26
CA LYS A 20 -13.27 -0.87 -5.85
C LYS A 20 -13.03 0.60 -5.58
N HIS A 21 -12.54 1.30 -6.58
CA HIS A 21 -12.45 2.75 -6.58
C HIS A 21 -13.38 3.32 -7.66
N GLN A 22 -14.11 4.38 -7.32
CA GLN A 22 -14.83 5.20 -8.30
C GLN A 22 -14.03 6.48 -8.54
N PRO A 23 -13.02 6.46 -9.42
CA PRO A 23 -12.23 7.65 -9.71
C PRO A 23 -13.10 8.72 -10.36
N ARG A 24 -12.90 9.98 -9.93
CA ARG A 24 -13.39 11.16 -10.65
C ARG A 24 -12.54 11.41 -11.90
N ASP A 25 -12.96 12.33 -12.77
CA ASP A 25 -12.31 12.63 -14.06
C ASP A 25 -10.80 12.94 -13.98
N ASN A 26 -10.31 13.38 -12.82
CA ASN A 26 -8.90 13.70 -12.57
C ASN A 26 -8.18 12.69 -11.64
N GLN A 27 -8.76 11.50 -11.45
CA GLN A 27 -8.21 10.44 -10.63
C GLN A 27 -7.90 9.21 -11.49
N CYS A 28 -6.85 8.49 -11.13
CA CYS A 28 -6.51 7.21 -11.73
C CYS A 28 -6.49 6.11 -10.68
N THR A 29 -6.71 4.89 -11.12
CA THR A 29 -6.64 3.68 -10.28
C THR A 29 -5.78 2.66 -11.01
N SER A 30 -5.01 1.91 -10.25
CA SER A 30 -4.17 0.85 -10.78
C SER A 30 -4.15 -0.30 -9.78
N ALA A 31 -4.07 -1.53 -10.29
CA ALA A 31 -3.85 -2.73 -9.50
C ALA A 31 -2.56 -3.40 -9.97
N LEU A 32 -1.80 -3.96 -9.03
CA LEU A 32 -0.59 -4.73 -9.30
C LEU A 32 -0.67 -6.02 -8.51
N VAL A 33 -0.39 -7.15 -9.17
CA VAL A 33 -0.31 -8.46 -8.53
C VAL A 33 1.13 -8.95 -8.65
N LYS A 34 1.64 -9.52 -7.57
CA LYS A 34 2.96 -10.14 -7.54
C LYS A 34 2.89 -11.44 -6.75
N HIS A 35 3.28 -12.55 -7.39
CA HIS A 35 3.41 -13.83 -6.70
C HIS A 35 4.73 -13.92 -5.94
N ILE A 36 4.66 -14.46 -4.74
CA ILE A 36 5.81 -14.64 -3.86
C ILE A 36 5.82 -16.10 -3.43
N LYS A 37 6.95 -16.80 -3.62
CA LYS A 37 7.15 -18.18 -3.18
C LYS A 37 7.50 -18.23 -1.69
N ALA A 38 6.55 -17.87 -0.82
CA ALA A 38 6.70 -17.90 0.63
C ALA A 38 5.34 -18.04 1.33
N PRO A 39 5.29 -18.56 2.57
CA PRO A 39 4.05 -18.62 3.33
C PRO A 39 3.45 -17.23 3.57
N VAL A 40 2.12 -17.13 3.47
CA VAL A 40 1.38 -15.86 3.63
C VAL A 40 1.69 -15.18 4.96
N GLN A 41 1.76 -15.94 6.06
CA GLN A 41 2.06 -15.44 7.39
C GLN A 41 3.43 -14.75 7.47
N LEU A 42 4.42 -15.29 6.77
CA LEU A 42 5.77 -14.72 6.75
C LEU A 42 5.77 -13.39 5.98
N VAL A 43 5.12 -13.35 4.81
CA VAL A 43 4.99 -12.12 4.03
C VAL A 43 4.18 -11.07 4.78
N TRP A 44 3.07 -11.48 5.41
CA TRP A 44 2.21 -10.58 6.17
C TRP A 44 2.92 -9.98 7.37
N SER A 45 3.69 -10.76 8.13
CA SER A 45 4.52 -10.26 9.24
C SER A 45 5.50 -9.15 8.83
N LEU A 46 5.89 -9.12 7.56
CA LEU A 46 6.71 -8.06 6.98
C LEU A 46 5.87 -6.85 6.59
N VAL A 47 4.78 -7.08 5.85
CA VAL A 47 4.01 -6.00 5.21
C VAL A 47 3.13 -5.25 6.20
N ARG A 48 2.55 -5.94 7.20
CA ARG A 48 1.70 -5.34 8.25
C ARG A 48 2.40 -4.29 9.11
N ARG A 49 3.73 -4.24 9.07
CA ARG A 49 4.55 -3.27 9.81
C ARG A 49 4.44 -1.88 9.19
N PHE A 50 3.43 -1.14 9.65
CA PHE A 50 3.22 0.26 9.26
C PHE A 50 4.38 1.18 9.67
N ASP A 51 5.13 0.84 10.71
CA ASP A 51 6.30 1.59 11.15
C ASP A 51 7.57 1.33 10.33
N GLN A 52 7.65 0.19 9.63
CA GLN A 52 8.90 -0.28 8.98
C GLN A 52 8.75 -0.57 7.47
N PRO A 53 8.24 0.37 6.64
CA PRO A 53 8.11 0.16 5.20
C PRO A 53 9.44 -0.08 4.48
N GLN A 54 10.57 0.41 5.01
CA GLN A 54 11.91 0.23 4.45
C GLN A 54 12.33 -1.23 4.29
N LYS A 55 11.68 -2.16 4.99
CA LYS A 55 11.98 -3.58 4.89
C LYS A 55 11.50 -4.21 3.59
N TYR A 56 10.53 -3.59 2.90
CA TYR A 56 9.95 -4.15 1.68
C TYR A 56 9.72 -3.13 0.56
N LYS A 57 9.60 -1.83 0.87
CA LYS A 57 9.50 -0.76 -0.13
C LYS A 57 10.90 -0.28 -0.51
N PRO A 58 11.28 -0.39 -1.80
CA PRO A 58 12.54 0.19 -2.25
C PRO A 58 12.49 1.72 -2.10
N PHE A 59 13.66 2.33 -1.95
CA PHE A 59 13.85 3.78 -1.86
C PHE A 59 13.34 4.48 -0.59
N VAL A 60 12.76 3.79 0.38
CA VAL A 60 12.53 4.38 1.70
C VAL A 60 13.87 4.50 2.44
N SER A 61 14.21 5.70 2.86
CA SER A 61 15.43 5.98 3.66
C SER A 61 15.11 6.02 5.15
N ARG A 62 13.94 6.56 5.53
CA ARG A 62 13.51 6.68 6.93
C ARG A 62 11.99 6.61 7.03
N CYS A 63 11.50 6.11 8.16
CA CYS A 63 10.10 6.16 8.54
C CYS A 63 9.99 6.61 9.99
N ILE A 64 9.11 7.58 10.26
CA ILE A 64 8.84 8.10 11.60
C ILE A 64 7.34 8.02 11.84
N VAL A 65 6.91 7.28 12.86
CA VAL A 65 5.50 7.21 13.25
C VAL A 65 5.21 8.25 14.34
N LYS A 66 4.08 8.94 14.24
CA LYS A 66 3.60 9.87 15.26
C LYS A 66 2.54 9.16 16.11
N GLY A 67 2.81 9.03 17.40
CA GLY A 67 1.91 8.41 18.38
C GLY A 67 1.95 6.88 18.38
N ASP A 68 0.95 6.28 19.03
CA ASP A 68 0.82 4.83 19.13
C ASP A 68 0.43 4.20 17.79
N LEU A 69 0.77 2.93 17.60
CA LEU A 69 0.47 2.18 16.38
C LEU A 69 -0.96 1.63 16.43
N GLY A 70 -1.85 2.18 15.61
CA GLY A 70 -3.24 1.76 15.47
C GLY A 70 -3.91 2.38 14.24
N ILE A 71 -5.17 2.04 14.01
CA ILE A 71 -5.95 2.68 12.93
C ILE A 71 -6.01 4.18 13.17
N GLY A 72 -5.74 4.96 12.13
CA GLY A 72 -5.63 6.41 12.18
C GLY A 72 -4.22 6.96 12.45
N SER A 73 -3.27 6.11 12.84
CA SER A 73 -1.87 6.52 13.05
C SER A 73 -1.24 7.06 11.76
N VAL A 74 -0.36 8.05 11.92
CA VAL A 74 0.29 8.74 10.81
C VAL A 74 1.78 8.51 10.86
N ARG A 75 2.38 8.20 9.71
CA ARG A 75 3.82 8.10 9.51
C ARG A 75 4.32 9.12 8.50
N GLU A 76 5.53 9.58 8.71
CA GLU A 76 6.32 10.36 7.76
C GLU A 76 7.38 9.44 7.17
N VAL A 77 7.32 9.23 5.85
CA VAL A 77 8.24 8.40 5.10
C VAL A 77 9.15 9.31 4.30
N ASN A 78 10.45 9.20 4.54
CA ASN A 78 11.46 9.85 3.72
C ASN A 78 11.95 8.86 2.66
N VAL A 79 12.12 9.34 1.45
CA VAL A 79 12.71 8.56 0.36
C VAL A 79 14.17 8.95 0.14
N LYS A 80 14.90 8.15 -0.65
CA LYS A 80 16.31 8.39 -0.95
C LYS A 80 16.49 9.65 -1.80
N SER A 81 17.64 10.30 -1.66
CA SER A 81 18.03 11.48 -2.44
C SER A 81 18.08 11.18 -3.95
N GLY A 82 17.79 12.19 -4.77
CA GLY A 82 17.75 12.07 -6.24
C GLY A 82 16.37 11.71 -6.82
N LEU A 83 15.36 11.48 -5.98
CA LEU A 83 13.96 11.37 -6.42
C LEU A 83 13.27 12.75 -6.40
N PRO A 84 12.26 12.98 -7.27
CA PRO A 84 11.53 14.25 -7.32
C PRO A 84 10.75 14.60 -6.05
N ALA A 85 10.43 13.60 -5.24
CA ALA A 85 9.80 13.74 -3.94
C ALA A 85 10.77 13.23 -2.88
N THR A 86 10.76 13.85 -1.71
CA THR A 86 11.63 13.50 -0.58
C THR A 86 10.85 13.01 0.63
N THR A 87 9.56 13.35 0.74
CA THR A 87 8.71 13.05 1.90
C THR A 87 7.28 12.67 1.53
N SER A 88 6.71 11.74 2.28
CA SER A 88 5.31 11.30 2.18
C SER A 88 4.72 11.21 3.58
N THR A 89 3.57 11.85 3.80
CA THR A 89 2.79 11.68 5.03
C THR A 89 1.66 10.71 4.77
N GLU A 90 1.66 9.59 5.48
CA GLU A 90 0.76 8.47 5.25
C GLU A 90 -0.02 8.12 6.51
N ARG A 91 -1.30 7.79 6.36
CA ARG A 91 -2.20 7.37 7.44
C ARG A 91 -2.57 5.89 7.27
N LEU A 92 -2.59 5.15 8.38
CA LEU A 92 -3.12 3.80 8.43
C LEU A 92 -4.67 3.86 8.46
N GLU A 93 -5.32 3.34 7.43
CA GLU A 93 -6.79 3.34 7.30
C GLU A 93 -7.39 1.97 7.62
N LEU A 94 -6.67 0.89 7.32
CA LEU A 94 -7.12 -0.48 7.53
C LEU A 94 -5.93 -1.38 7.86
N LEU A 95 -6.12 -2.25 8.84
CA LEU A 95 -5.22 -3.33 9.17
C LEU A 95 -6.06 -4.53 9.58
N ASP A 96 -6.18 -5.49 8.67
CA ASP A 96 -6.93 -6.73 8.87
C ASP A 96 -5.95 -7.90 8.88
N ASP A 97 -5.75 -8.50 10.04
CA ASP A 97 -4.81 -9.62 10.22
C ASP A 97 -5.41 -10.97 9.76
N GLU A 98 -6.74 -11.09 9.68
CA GLU A 98 -7.41 -12.33 9.23
C GLU A 98 -7.39 -12.42 7.71
N GLU A 99 -7.77 -11.33 7.04
CA GLU A 99 -7.80 -11.24 5.57
C GLU A 99 -6.47 -10.75 4.97
N HIS A 100 -5.47 -10.44 5.81
CA HIS A 100 -4.15 -9.93 5.42
C HIS A 100 -4.22 -8.66 4.55
N ILE A 101 -5.00 -7.67 5.00
CA ILE A 101 -5.24 -6.43 4.26
C ILE A 101 -4.63 -5.24 4.99
N LEU A 102 -3.72 -4.55 4.30
CA LEU A 102 -3.17 -3.27 4.75
C LEU A 102 -3.67 -2.14 3.85
N GLY A 103 -4.42 -1.20 4.43
CA GLY A 103 -4.92 0.01 3.78
C GLY A 103 -4.18 1.24 4.27
N ILE A 104 -3.50 1.94 3.35
CA ILE A 104 -2.77 3.18 3.65
C ILE A 104 -3.27 4.29 2.74
N LYS A 105 -3.45 5.49 3.32
CA LYS A 105 -3.78 6.70 2.58
C LYS A 105 -2.66 7.72 2.71
N ILE A 106 -2.16 8.19 1.57
CA ILE A 106 -1.28 9.35 1.56
C ILE A 106 -2.13 10.61 1.79
N VAL A 107 -1.79 11.37 2.83
CA VAL A 107 -2.50 12.57 3.30
C VAL A 107 -1.71 13.86 3.13
N GLY A 108 -0.43 13.77 2.74
CA GLY A 108 0.45 14.91 2.52
C GLY A 108 1.84 14.48 2.04
N GLY A 109 2.74 15.44 1.86
CA GLY A 109 4.09 15.21 1.33
C GLY A 109 4.45 16.23 0.26
N ASP A 110 5.68 16.13 -0.26
CA ASP A 110 6.20 17.01 -1.31
C ASP A 110 6.03 16.42 -2.73
N HIS A 111 5.37 15.28 -2.84
CA HIS A 111 5.02 14.67 -4.11
C HIS A 111 3.72 15.24 -4.70
N ARG A 112 3.53 15.06 -6.02
CA ARG A 112 2.31 15.44 -6.76
C ARG A 112 1.10 14.53 -6.48
N LEU A 113 1.25 13.48 -5.69
CA LEU A 113 0.18 12.54 -5.34
C LEU A 113 -0.75 13.18 -4.30
N LYS A 114 -1.97 13.53 -4.71
CA LYS A 114 -2.94 14.23 -3.84
C LYS A 114 -3.80 13.29 -3.01
N VAL A 115 -4.12 12.11 -3.52
CA VAL A 115 -4.88 11.05 -2.82
C VAL A 115 -4.43 9.71 -3.37
N TYR A 116 -3.68 8.94 -2.58
CA TYR A 116 -3.22 7.61 -2.97
C TYR A 116 -3.63 6.62 -1.90
N THR A 117 -4.50 5.69 -2.25
CA THR A 117 -4.93 4.60 -1.40
C THR A 117 -4.27 3.32 -1.89
N THR A 118 -3.46 2.70 -1.04
CA THR A 118 -2.88 1.38 -1.34
C THR A 118 -3.59 0.33 -0.52
N PHE A 119 -4.06 -0.72 -1.19
CA PHE A 119 -4.40 -1.99 -0.56
C PHE A 119 -3.34 -3.02 -0.94
N LEU A 120 -2.78 -3.69 0.06
CA LEU A 120 -1.93 -4.86 -0.12
C LEU A 120 -2.71 -6.04 0.44
N CYS A 121 -3.06 -6.98 -0.43
CA CYS A 121 -3.76 -8.22 -0.07
C CYS A 121 -2.83 -9.41 -0.37
N PHE A 122 -2.78 -10.39 0.52
CA PHE A 122 -1.98 -11.60 0.33
C PHE A 122 -2.86 -12.83 0.49
N SER A 123 -2.88 -13.68 -0.54
CA SER A 123 -3.54 -14.99 -0.52
C SER A 123 -2.52 -16.08 -0.84
N THR A 124 -2.82 -17.30 -0.40
CA THR A 124 -2.04 -18.51 -0.69
C THR A 124 -2.22 -18.98 -2.13
#